data_AF-A0A7S1ALY3-F1
#
_entry.id   AF-A0A7S1ALY3-F1
#
_cell.length_a   1.000
_cell.length_b   1.000
_cell.length_c   1.000
_cell.angle_alpha   90.00
_cell.angle_beta   90.00
_cell.angle_gamma   90.00
#
_symmetry.space_group_name_H-M   'P 1'
#
loop_
_entity.id
_entity.type
_entity.pdbx_description
1 polymer ?
#
loop_
_entity_poly.entity_id
_entity_poly.type
_entity_poly.pdbx_seq_one_letter_code
_entity_poly.pdbx_strand_id
1 'polypeptide(L)'
;VCAQQGQFCAGQDWKWNLFDTFMVGASVFELALLVSFDLSHIRLLRVLRIARSLRVIHLLKFKFAGLRTLRLMLGAILGSAIPLLWAGLVLVILMYFFGVIFLTGIANYILEAGWEDQNVDQFRVLFADLPMTLLTLFMCITGGLNWWEVEKLLLEVHT
;
A
#
# COMPACT_ATOMS: atom_id res chain seq x y z
N VAL A 1 -21.78 7.17 -36.44
CA VAL A 1 -20.82 6.46 -35.54
C VAL A 1 -19.49 7.23 -35.34
N CYS A 2 -19.30 8.42 -35.92
CA CYS A 2 -18.03 9.18 -35.79
C CYS A 2 -18.20 10.60 -35.19
N ALA A 3 -18.98 10.77 -34.12
CA ALA A 3 -19.32 12.12 -33.62
C ALA A 3 -18.95 12.43 -32.16
N GLN A 4 -18.13 11.60 -31.47
CA GLN A 4 -17.68 11.91 -30.10
C GLN A 4 -16.22 11.46 -29.86
N GLN A 5 -15.26 12.04 -30.58
CA GLN A 5 -13.85 11.63 -30.46
C GLN A 5 -13.05 12.33 -29.34
N GLY A 6 -13.61 13.36 -28.68
CA GLY A 6 -12.91 14.08 -27.60
C GLY A 6 -13.41 13.78 -26.18
N GLN A 7 -14.68 13.44 -26.00
CA GLN A 7 -15.28 13.29 -24.67
C GLN A 7 -15.10 11.90 -24.06
N PHE A 8 -14.74 10.89 -24.85
CA PHE A 8 -14.47 9.55 -24.34
C PHE A 8 -13.22 9.52 -23.44
N CYS A 9 -12.24 10.39 -23.72
CA CYS A 9 -11.00 10.53 -22.96
C CYS A 9 -11.04 11.56 -21.80
N ALA A 10 -12.09 12.38 -21.70
CA ALA A 10 -12.14 13.51 -20.76
C ALA A 10 -13.50 13.67 -20.05
N GLY A 11 -14.39 12.68 -20.15
CA GLY A 11 -15.67 12.64 -19.43
C GLY A 11 -15.55 12.10 -18.00
N GLN A 12 -16.60 12.31 -17.19
CA GLN A 12 -16.73 11.85 -15.79
C GLN A 12 -16.39 10.35 -15.62
N ASP A 13 -16.62 9.53 -16.64
CA ASP A 13 -16.38 8.08 -16.66
C ASP A 13 -15.11 7.65 -17.40
N TRP A 14 -14.16 8.57 -17.66
CA TRP A 14 -12.95 8.27 -18.43
C TRP A 14 -12.14 7.08 -17.87
N LYS A 15 -12.10 6.91 -16.55
CA LYS A 15 -11.41 5.77 -15.91
C LYS A 15 -12.01 4.42 -16.34
N TRP A 16 -13.32 4.36 -16.53
CA TRP A 16 -14.00 3.15 -17.02
C TRP A 16 -13.77 2.93 -18.50
N ASN A 17 -13.81 4.01 -19.29
CA ASN A 17 -13.54 3.98 -20.72
C ASN A 17 -12.09 3.58 -21.04
N LEU A 18 -11.12 4.05 -20.25
CA LEU A 18 -9.71 3.69 -20.39
C LEU A 18 -9.48 2.22 -20.05
N PHE A 19 -10.10 1.74 -18.97
CA PHE A 19 -10.06 0.33 -18.59
C PHE A 19 -10.69 -0.58 -19.66
N ASP A 20 -11.84 -0.17 -20.21
CA ASP A 20 -12.52 -0.90 -21.29
C ASP A 20 -11.67 -0.93 -22.57
N THR A 21 -11.09 0.21 -22.96
CA THR A 21 -10.18 0.31 -24.12
C THR A 21 -8.96 -0.59 -23.96
N PHE A 22 -8.34 -0.63 -22.77
CA PHE A 22 -7.22 -1.51 -22.47
C PHE A 22 -7.62 -2.99 -22.61
N MET A 23 -8.79 -3.38 -22.11
CA MET A 23 -9.27 -4.75 -22.22
C MET A 23 -9.64 -5.16 -23.65
N VAL A 24 -10.22 -4.26 -24.44
CA VAL A 24 -10.49 -4.50 -25.87
C VAL A 24 -9.17 -4.67 -26.63
N GLY A 25 -8.20 -3.78 -26.39
CA GLY A 25 -6.85 -3.87 -26.96
C GLY A 25 -6.14 -5.19 -26.62
N ALA A 26 -6.20 -5.61 -25.34
CA ALA A 26 -5.60 -6.87 -24.90
C ALA A 26 -6.17 -8.10 -25.62
N SER A 27 -7.45 -8.10 -25.97
CA SER A 27 -8.07 -9.23 -26.70
C SER A 27 -7.89 -9.19 -28.21
N VAL A 28 -7.77 -8.00 -28.81
CA VAL A 28 -7.32 -7.90 -30.20
C VAL A 28 -5.89 -8.40 -30.32
N PHE A 29 -5.04 -8.05 -29.34
CA PHE A 29 -3.68 -8.56 -29.24
C PHE A 29 -3.64 -10.08 -29.00
N GLU A 30 -4.52 -10.62 -28.17
CA GLU A 30 -4.70 -12.08 -28.00
C GLU A 30 -4.98 -12.78 -29.34
N LEU A 31 -5.94 -12.26 -30.11
CA LEU A 31 -6.33 -12.83 -31.40
C LEU A 31 -5.19 -12.74 -32.41
N ALA A 32 -4.50 -11.60 -32.45
CA ALA A 32 -3.34 -11.40 -33.32
C ALA A 32 -2.22 -12.40 -32.97
N LEU A 33 -1.94 -12.64 -31.69
CA LEU A 33 -0.93 -13.60 -31.26
C LEU A 33 -1.30 -15.05 -31.58
N LEU A 34 -2.59 -15.42 -31.41
CA LEU A 34 -3.09 -16.76 -31.73
C LEU A 34 -3.01 -17.08 -33.23
N VAL A 35 -3.13 -16.07 -34.10
CA VAL A 35 -3.02 -16.23 -35.55
C VAL A 35 -1.56 -16.24 -36.02
N SER A 36 -0.64 -15.60 -35.29
CA SER A 36 0.71 -15.31 -35.80
C SER A 36 1.84 -16.16 -35.18
N PHE A 37 1.67 -16.76 -33.99
CA PHE A 37 2.77 -17.39 -33.26
C PHE A 37 2.45 -18.81 -32.78
N ASP A 38 3.42 -19.71 -33.01
CA ASP A 38 3.46 -21.06 -32.42
C ASP A 38 3.72 -21.01 -30.89
N LEU A 39 3.33 -22.10 -30.21
CA LEU A 39 3.16 -22.31 -28.75
C LEU A 39 4.34 -21.94 -27.80
N SER A 40 5.40 -21.31 -28.29
CA SER A 40 6.59 -20.83 -27.58
C SER A 40 6.29 -19.76 -26.51
N HIS A 41 5.22 -18.97 -26.67
CA HIS A 41 4.89 -17.87 -25.76
C HIS A 41 3.93 -18.25 -24.61
N ILE A 42 4.23 -19.35 -23.90
CA ILE A 42 3.46 -19.86 -22.75
C ILE A 42 3.24 -18.79 -21.66
N ARG A 43 4.19 -17.85 -21.50
CA ARG A 43 4.06 -16.74 -20.53
C ARG A 43 2.97 -15.74 -20.92
N LEU A 44 2.86 -15.36 -22.21
CA LEU A 44 1.79 -14.47 -22.66
C LEU A 44 0.43 -15.16 -22.58
N LEU A 45 0.35 -16.45 -22.93
CA LEU A 45 -0.91 -17.21 -22.79
C LEU A 45 -1.44 -17.23 -21.34
N ARG A 46 -0.55 -17.23 -20.33
CA ARG A 46 -0.96 -17.12 -18.91
C ARG A 46 -1.53 -15.74 -18.57
N VAL A 47 -0.90 -14.65 -19.01
CA VAL A 47 -1.39 -13.28 -18.80
C VAL A 47 -2.72 -13.06 -19.53
N LEU A 48 -2.86 -13.62 -20.72
CA LEU A 48 -4.08 -13.56 -21.53
C LEU A 48 -5.25 -14.32 -20.90
N ARG A 49 -5.02 -15.48 -20.27
CA ARG A 49 -6.04 -16.17 -19.45
C ARG A 49 -6.58 -15.28 -18.32
N ILE A 50 -5.69 -14.55 -17.63
CA ILE A 50 -6.08 -13.63 -16.54
C ILE A 50 -6.92 -12.47 -17.09
N ALA A 51 -6.53 -11.90 -18.24
CA ALA A 51 -7.31 -10.85 -18.92
C ALA A 51 -8.73 -11.32 -19.30
N ARG A 52 -8.86 -12.58 -19.74
CA ARG A 52 -10.16 -13.21 -20.05
C ARG A 52 -11.03 -13.41 -18.81
N SER A 53 -10.44 -13.80 -17.67
CA SER A 53 -11.14 -13.87 -16.38
C SER A 53 -11.58 -12.49 -15.88
N LEU A 54 -10.78 -11.44 -16.10
CA LEU A 54 -11.13 -10.05 -15.77
C LEU A 54 -12.31 -9.52 -16.61
N ARG A 55 -12.43 -9.94 -17.89
CA ARG A 55 -13.61 -9.64 -18.73
C ARG A 55 -14.91 -10.20 -18.16
N VAL A 56 -14.90 -11.41 -17.61
CA VAL A 56 -16.08 -11.99 -16.95
C VAL A 56 -16.45 -11.17 -15.72
N ILE A 57 -15.46 -10.77 -14.91
CA ILE A 57 -15.70 -9.90 -13.75
C ILE A 57 -16.27 -8.54 -14.17
N HIS A 58 -15.85 -7.97 -15.31
CA HIS A 58 -16.41 -6.74 -15.86
C HIS A 58 -17.86 -6.92 -16.34
N LEU A 59 -18.16 -7.99 -17.08
CA LEU A 59 -19.53 -8.34 -17.50
C LEU A 59 -20.47 -8.55 -16.31
N LEU A 60 -19.95 -9.17 -15.24
CA LEU A 60 -20.67 -9.31 -13.97
C LEU A 60 -20.87 -7.94 -13.30
N LYS A 61 -19.84 -7.09 -13.23
CA LYS A 61 -19.88 -5.71 -12.70
C LYS A 61 -20.93 -4.82 -13.37
N PHE A 62 -21.19 -4.99 -14.66
CA PHE A 62 -22.15 -4.20 -15.42
C PHE A 62 -23.58 -4.76 -15.40
N LYS A 63 -23.75 -6.10 -15.38
CA LYS A 63 -25.08 -6.72 -15.48
C LYS A 63 -25.75 -7.08 -14.14
N PHE A 64 -24.99 -7.23 -13.04
CA PHE A 64 -25.58 -7.59 -11.75
C PHE A 64 -25.99 -6.35 -10.93
N ALA A 65 -27.29 -6.12 -10.81
CA ALA A 65 -27.87 -5.06 -9.98
C ALA A 65 -27.44 -5.13 -8.50
N GLY A 66 -27.16 -6.32 -7.97
CA GLY A 66 -26.64 -6.53 -6.61
C GLY A 66 -25.24 -5.95 -6.35
N LEU A 67 -24.42 -5.74 -7.40
CA LEU A 67 -23.10 -5.11 -7.29
C LEU A 67 -23.17 -3.58 -7.23
N ARG A 68 -24.35 -2.96 -7.39
CA ARG A 68 -24.48 -1.51 -7.25
C ARG A 68 -24.15 -1.05 -5.83
N THR A 69 -24.64 -1.76 -4.82
CA THR A 69 -24.35 -1.46 -3.41
C THR A 69 -22.86 -1.64 -3.11
N LEU A 70 -22.24 -2.73 -3.60
CA LEU A 70 -20.80 -2.95 -3.46
C LEU A 70 -19.97 -1.85 -4.16
N ARG A 71 -20.38 -1.40 -5.35
CA ARG A 71 -19.72 -0.29 -6.06
C ARG A 71 -19.84 1.04 -5.32
N LEU A 72 -20.99 1.31 -4.70
CA LEU A 72 -21.19 2.50 -3.88
C LEU A 72 -20.30 2.45 -2.62
N MET A 73 -20.21 1.30 -1.95
CA MET A 73 -19.33 1.11 -0.80
C MET A 73 -17.85 1.24 -1.18
N LEU A 74 -17.42 0.61 -2.29
CA LEU A 74 -16.06 0.75 -2.81
C LEU A 74 -15.76 2.19 -3.24
N GLY A 75 -16.72 2.87 -3.86
CA GLY A 75 -16.60 4.29 -4.21
C GLY A 75 -16.43 5.17 -2.98
N ALA A 76 -17.15 4.89 -1.89
CA ALA A 76 -16.98 5.58 -0.61
C ALA A 76 -15.60 5.29 0.02
N ILE A 77 -15.14 4.03 0.02
CA ILE A 77 -13.81 3.64 0.52
C ILE A 77 -12.71 4.33 -0.26
N LEU A 78 -12.77 4.29 -1.59
CA LEU A 78 -11.79 4.95 -2.47
C LEU A 78 -11.87 6.47 -2.37
N GLY A 79 -13.06 7.02 -2.14
CA GLY A 79 -13.25 8.44 -1.84
C GLY A 79 -12.57 8.86 -0.54
N SER A 80 -12.60 7.99 0.49
CA SER A 80 -11.90 8.21 1.76
C SER A 80 -10.40 7.89 1.73
N ALA A 81 -9.90 7.24 0.67
CA ALA A 81 -8.50 6.86 0.56
C ALA A 81 -7.56 8.08 0.48
N ILE A 82 -7.96 9.15 -0.22
CA ILE A 82 -7.13 10.38 -0.30
C ILE A 82 -6.99 11.04 1.08
N PRO A 83 -8.09 11.33 1.82
CA PRO A 83 -7.98 11.80 3.21
C PRO A 83 -7.16 10.88 4.11
N LEU A 84 -7.31 9.56 3.96
CA LEU A 84 -6.56 8.57 4.74
C LEU A 84 -5.06 8.62 4.43
N LEU A 85 -4.67 8.82 3.17
CA LEU A 85 -3.27 9.01 2.78
C LEU A 85 -2.69 10.28 3.41
N TRP A 86 -3.44 11.38 3.45
CA TRP A 86 -3.01 12.59 4.15
C TRP A 86 -2.85 12.36 5.65
N ALA A 87 -3.81 11.68 6.29
CA ALA A 87 -3.71 11.31 7.70
C ALA A 87 -2.50 10.41 7.98
N GLY A 88 -2.26 9.41 7.11
CA GLY A 88 -1.09 8.54 7.18
C GLY A 88 0.22 9.30 7.01
N LEU A 89 0.28 10.28 6.11
CA LEU A 89 1.45 11.14 5.93
C LEU A 89 1.73 11.98 7.19
N VAL A 90 0.69 12.56 7.79
CA VAL A 90 0.82 13.27 9.08
C VAL A 90 1.33 12.32 10.17
N LEU A 91 0.83 11.08 10.23
CA LEU A 91 1.29 10.08 11.18
C LEU A 91 2.77 9.74 10.98
N VAL A 92 3.23 9.57 9.74
CA VAL A 92 4.66 9.33 9.42
C VAL A 92 5.53 10.51 9.85
N ILE A 93 5.09 11.73 9.62
CA ILE A 93 5.79 12.94 10.07
C ILE A 93 5.90 12.96 11.60
N LEU A 94 4.81 12.67 12.32
CA LEU A 94 4.82 12.61 13.78
C LEU A 94 5.78 11.52 14.30
N MET A 95 5.72 10.32 13.72
CA MET A 95 6.65 9.24 14.07
C MET A 95 8.11 9.64 13.80
N TYR A 96 8.39 10.37 12.72
CA TYR A 96 9.72 10.90 12.45
C TYR A 96 10.20 11.87 13.53
N PHE A 97 9.37 12.85 13.90
CA PHE A 97 9.72 13.80 14.97
C PHE A 97 10.04 13.09 16.29
N PHE A 98 9.15 12.21 16.76
CA PHE A 98 9.39 11.46 18.00
C PHE A 98 10.52 10.44 17.88
N GLY A 99 10.65 9.79 16.73
CA GLY A 99 11.71 8.81 16.47
C GLY A 99 13.10 9.41 16.56
N VAL A 100 13.31 10.62 16.02
CA VAL A 100 14.60 11.32 16.15
C VAL A 100 14.89 11.68 17.62
N ILE A 101 13.88 12.13 18.38
CA ILE A 101 14.03 12.46 19.81
C ILE A 101 14.45 11.22 20.60
N PHE A 102 13.72 10.11 20.46
CA PHE A 102 14.02 8.87 21.19
C PHE A 102 15.37 8.29 20.79
N LEU A 103 15.67 8.21 19.48
CA LEU A 103 16.94 7.69 19.00
C LEU A 103 18.12 8.52 19.51
N THR A 104 18.00 9.85 19.54
CA THR A 104 19.06 10.72 20.04
C THR A 104 19.27 10.55 21.55
N GLY A 105 18.17 10.49 22.32
CA GLY A 105 18.23 10.27 23.77
C GLY A 105 18.86 8.92 24.14
N ILE A 106 18.44 7.85 23.46
CA ILE A 106 18.97 6.50 23.66
C ILE A 106 20.42 6.41 23.20
N ALA A 107 20.79 7.02 22.07
CA ALA A 107 22.17 7.03 21.61
C ALA A 107 23.11 7.67 22.65
N ASN A 108 22.69 8.79 23.26
CA ASN A 108 23.46 9.42 24.34
C ASN A 108 23.57 8.52 25.58
N TYR A 109 22.46 7.89 25.99
CA TYR A 109 22.46 6.94 27.10
C TYR A 109 23.42 5.76 26.85
N ILE A 110 23.40 5.17 25.66
CA ILE A 110 24.29 4.05 25.30
C ILE A 110 25.77 4.46 25.33
N LEU A 111 26.10 5.72 25.03
CA LEU A 111 27.47 6.22 25.10
C LEU A 111 27.97 6.39 26.55
N GLU A 112 27.06 6.70 27.47
CA GLU A 112 27.35 6.90 28.90
C GLU A 112 27.23 5.60 29.72
N ALA A 113 26.49 4.60 29.21
CA ALA A 113 26.25 3.34 29.88
C ALA A 113 27.53 2.49 30.03
N GLY A 114 27.67 1.86 31.20
CA GLY A 114 28.72 0.88 31.47
C GLY A 114 28.51 -0.44 30.71
N TRP A 115 29.55 -1.26 30.59
CA TRP A 115 29.53 -2.48 29.78
C TRP A 115 28.63 -3.60 30.34
N GLU A 116 28.12 -3.47 31.57
CA GLU A 116 27.26 -4.47 32.24
C GLU A 116 25.76 -4.16 32.14
N ASP A 117 25.36 -3.09 31.46
CA ASP A 117 23.96 -2.70 31.39
C ASP A 117 23.15 -3.60 30.43
N GLN A 118 22.29 -4.44 31.00
CA GLN A 118 21.45 -5.38 30.26
C GLN A 118 20.40 -4.70 29.37
N ASN A 119 20.08 -3.43 29.63
CA ASN A 119 19.08 -2.67 28.88
C ASN A 119 19.62 -2.16 27.54
N VAL A 120 20.95 -2.00 27.43
CA VAL A 120 21.61 -1.56 26.21
C VAL A 120 21.34 -2.52 25.05
N ASP A 121 21.31 -3.84 25.31
CA ASP A 121 21.00 -4.83 24.28
C ASP A 121 19.57 -4.68 23.75
N GLN A 122 18.61 -4.41 24.63
CA GLN A 122 17.21 -4.19 24.25
C GLN A 122 17.05 -2.88 23.47
N PHE A 123 17.74 -1.80 23.87
CA PHE A 123 17.78 -0.56 23.10
C PHE A 123 18.42 -0.75 21.72
N ARG A 124 19.47 -1.57 21.58
CA ARG A 124 20.08 -1.86 20.28
C ARG A 124 19.15 -2.63 19.36
N VAL A 125 18.26 -3.48 19.88
CA VAL A 125 17.26 -4.18 19.05
C VAL A 125 16.14 -3.23 18.64
N LEU A 126 15.61 -2.43 19.56
CA LEU A 126 14.43 -1.59 19.31
C LEU A 126 14.75 -0.24 18.65
N PHE A 127 15.97 0.28 18.84
CA PHE A 127 16.41 1.62 18.45
C PHE A 127 17.82 1.61 17.82
N ALA A 128 18.16 0.57 17.03
CA ALA A 128 19.44 0.48 16.32
C ALA A 128 19.72 1.70 15.42
N ASP A 129 18.74 2.08 14.62
CA ASP A 129 18.80 3.14 13.64
C ASP A 129 17.43 3.81 13.47
N LEU A 130 17.35 4.83 12.62
CA LEU A 130 16.12 5.58 12.43
C LEU A 130 14.98 4.74 11.79
N PRO A 131 15.21 3.96 10.72
CA PRO A 131 14.18 3.06 10.19
C PRO A 131 13.66 2.05 11.22
N MET A 132 14.53 1.46 12.02
CA MET A 132 14.13 0.53 13.08
C MET A 132 13.34 1.23 14.18
N THR A 133 13.75 2.43 14.57
CA THR A 133 13.01 3.26 15.54
C THR A 133 11.61 3.59 15.03
N LEU A 134 11.48 3.97 13.75
CA LEU A 134 10.18 4.22 13.11
C LEU A 134 9.32 2.95 13.06
N LEU A 135 9.93 1.80 12.79
CA LEU A 135 9.24 0.50 12.83
C LEU A 135 8.75 0.19 14.24
N THR A 136 9.56 0.42 15.28
CA THR A 136 9.17 0.23 16.69
C THR A 136 7.99 1.10 17.08
N LEU A 137 8.00 2.38 16.71
CA LEU A 137 6.87 3.29 16.94
C LEU A 137 5.61 2.83 16.19
N PHE A 138 5.76 2.39 14.94
CA PHE A 138 4.65 1.85 14.16
C PHE A 138 4.08 0.56 14.79
N MET A 139 4.93 -0.34 15.30
CA MET A 139 4.51 -1.53 16.02
C MET A 139 3.75 -1.18 17.31
N CYS A 140 4.15 -0.13 18.03
CA CYS A 140 3.43 0.35 19.21
C CYS A 140 2.02 0.87 18.87
N ILE A 141 1.89 1.62 17.77
CA ILE A 141 0.61 2.20 17.31
C ILE A 141 -0.34 1.12 16.80
N THR A 142 0.20 0.13 16.08
CA THR A 142 -0.59 -0.96 15.49
C THR A 142 -0.86 -2.12 16.44
N GLY A 143 -0.28 -2.11 17.64
CA GLY A 143 -0.42 -3.17 18.65
C GLY A 143 0.44 -4.41 18.39
N GLY A 144 1.47 -4.31 17.56
CA GLY A 144 2.48 -5.36 17.39
C GLY A 144 3.45 -5.48 18.57
N LEU A 145 3.68 -4.37 19.28
CA LEU A 145 4.47 -4.30 20.51
C LEU A 145 3.68 -3.49 21.55
N ASN A 146 3.66 -3.92 22.81
CA ASN A 146 3.00 -3.12 23.85
C ASN A 146 3.84 -1.86 24.12
N TRP A 147 3.23 -0.68 23.97
CA TRP A 147 3.89 0.60 24.27
C TRP A 147 4.49 0.65 25.67
N TRP A 148 3.85 -0.01 26.64
CA TRP A 148 4.29 -0.09 28.02
C TRP A 148 5.64 -0.80 28.20
N GLU A 149 5.98 -1.77 27.33
CA GLU A 149 7.27 -2.45 27.37
C GLU A 149 8.40 -1.50 26.96
N VAL A 150 8.14 -0.64 25.97
CA VAL A 150 9.08 0.40 25.52
C VAL A 150 9.22 1.52 26.55
N GLU A 151 8.10 1.96 27.14
CA GLU A 151 8.11 3.01 28.16
C GLU A 151 8.90 2.59 29.41
N LYS A 152 8.76 1.34 29.87
CA LYS A 152 9.55 0.82 31.00
C LYS A 152 11.05 0.94 30.77
N LEU A 153 11.52 0.53 29.59
CA LEU A 153 12.92 0.72 29.18
C LEU A 153 13.32 2.20 29.28
N LEU A 154 12.50 3.09 28.73
CA LEU A 154 12.80 4.52 28.66
C LEU A 154 12.80 5.20 30.03
N LEU A 155 12.02 4.71 31.01
CA LEU A 155 12.03 5.24 32.37
C LEU A 155 13.36 4.99 33.09
N GLU A 156 14.02 3.89 32.79
CA GLU A 156 15.32 3.52 33.39
C GLU A 156 16.48 4.38 32.88
N VAL A 157 16.30 5.07 31.74
CA VAL A 157 17.28 6.03 31.19
C VAL A 157 17.38 7.32 32.01
N HIS A 158 16.35 7.64 32.80
CA HIS A 158 16.30 8.89 33.57
C HIS A 158 16.71 8.74 35.04
N THR A 159 17.02 7.53 35.49
CA THR A 159 17.44 7.20 36.87
C THR A 159 18.88 6.76 36.92
#